data_AF-A0A2E1JL78-F1
#
_entry.id   AF-A0A2E1JL78-F1
#
_cell.length_a   1.000
_cell.length_b   1.000
_cell.length_c   1.000
_cell.angle_alpha   90.00
_cell.angle_beta   90.00
_cell.angle_gamma   90.00
#
_symmetry.space_group_name_H-M   'P 1'
#
loop_
_entity.id
_entity.type
_entity.pdbx_description
1 polymer ?
#
loop_
_entity_poly.entity_id
_entity_poly.type
_entity_poly.pdbx_seq_one_letter_code
_entity_poly.pdbx_strand_id
1 'polypeptide(L)' 'MNKTEKTAFREALIVVLMGAIINFPLQTFLLWLTIDSWKWSNPLTISLFTQTIITVVALVRVFSIRMRFKRGRF' A
#
# COMPACT_ATOMS: atom_id res chain seq x y z
N MET A 1 14.28 17.53 22.57
CA MET A 1 13.27 16.81 21.77
C MET A 1 12.26 16.17 22.70
N ASN A 2 11.05 16.69 22.70
CA ASN A 2 10.02 16.36 23.68
C ASN A 2 9.40 14.99 23.35
N LYS A 3 9.03 14.20 24.35
CA LYS A 3 8.61 12.79 24.20
C LYS A 3 7.46 12.60 23.19
N THR A 4 6.67 13.64 22.95
CA THR A 4 5.52 13.69 22.04
C THR A 4 5.91 13.62 20.55
N GLU A 5 6.97 14.32 20.13
CA GLU A 5 7.41 14.34 18.73
C GLU A 5 7.95 12.97 18.30
N LYS A 6 8.64 12.29 19.22
CA LYS A 6 9.19 10.96 19.00
C LYS A 6 8.09 9.92 18.78
N THR A 7 6.94 10.06 19.43
CA THR A 7 5.78 9.17 19.26
C THR A 7 5.08 9.42 17.93
N ALA A 8 4.83 10.68 17.56
CA ALA A 8 4.20 11.02 16.28
C ALA A 8 5.06 10.57 15.08
N PHE A 9 6.38 10.73 15.17
CA PHE A 9 7.31 10.25 14.15
C PHE A 9 7.29 8.72 14.04
N ARG A 10 7.18 8.02 15.18
CA ARG A 10 7.10 6.55 15.21
C ARG A 10 5.79 6.04 14.60
N GLU A 11 4.67 6.72 14.85
CA GLU A 11 3.38 6.42 14.23
C GLU A 11 3.44 6.61 12.71
N ALA A 12 3.99 7.74 12.25
CA ALA A 12 4.18 8.00 10.82
C ALA A 12 5.07 6.92 10.16
N LEU A 13 6.18 6.56 10.81
CA LEU A 13 7.06 5.48 10.35
C LEU A 13 6.34 4.15 10.23
N ILE A 14 5.55 3.75 11.22
CA ILE A 14 4.80 2.48 11.20
C ILE A 14 3.79 2.48 10.05
N VAL A 15 3.09 3.59 9.82
CA VAL A 15 2.12 3.71 8.71
C VAL A 15 2.84 3.58 7.37
N VAL A 16 3.99 4.23 7.19
CA VAL A 16 4.79 4.17 5.96
C VAL A 16 5.38 2.77 5.74
N LEU A 17 5.99 2.17 6.76
CA LEU A 17 6.56 0.82 6.72
C LEU A 17 5.52 -0.24 6.39
N MET A 18 4.37 -0.21 7.05
CA MET A 18 3.24 -1.09 6.72
C MET A 18 2.79 -0.91 5.26
N GLY A 19 2.91 0.31 4.74
CA GLY A 19 2.62 0.59 3.33
C GLY A 19 3.61 0.02 2.36
N ALA A 20 4.90 0.16 2.65
CA ALA A 20 5.94 -0.44 1.85
C ALA A 20 5.81 -1.97 1.84
N ILE A 21 5.59 -2.58 3.01
CA ILE A 21 5.46 -4.03 3.16
C ILE A 21 4.22 -4.58 2.43
N ILE A 22 3.15 -3.81 2.26
CA ILE A 22 1.96 -4.28 1.54
C ILE A 22 2.08 -3.98 0.04
N ASN A 23 2.47 -2.76 -0.33
CA ASN A 23 2.51 -2.34 -1.73
C ASN A 23 3.61 -3.06 -2.52
N PHE A 24 4.78 -3.30 -1.91
CA PHE A 24 5.91 -3.92 -2.59
C PHE A 24 5.63 -5.36 -3.07
N PRO A 25 5.15 -6.29 -2.21
CA PRO A 25 4.79 -7.63 -2.67
C PRO A 25 3.54 -7.62 -3.55
N LEU A 26 2.54 -6.77 -3.28
CA LEU A 26 1.35 -6.70 -4.12
C LEU A 26 1.69 -6.24 -5.55
N GLN A 27 2.53 -5.20 -5.69
CA GLN A 27 2.99 -4.70 -6.98
C GLN A 27 3.83 -5.74 -7.71
N THR A 28 4.75 -6.40 -7.00
CA THR A 28 5.57 -7.50 -7.57
C THR A 28 4.72 -8.65 -8.05
N PHE A 29 3.72 -9.07 -7.26
CA PHE A 29 2.79 -10.15 -7.61
C PHE A 29 1.93 -9.79 -8.81
N LEU A 30 1.41 -8.56 -8.86
CA LEU A 30 0.60 -8.07 -9.98
C LEU A 30 1.39 -8.04 -11.27
N LEU A 31 2.63 -7.52 -11.23
CA LEU A 31 3.53 -7.52 -12.38
C LEU A 31 3.83 -8.94 -12.85
N TRP A 32 4.15 -9.85 -11.92
CA TRP A 32 4.35 -11.26 -12.24
C TRP A 32 3.12 -11.86 -12.93
N LEU A 33 1.91 -11.63 -12.40
CA LEU A 33 0.67 -12.12 -13.00
C LEU A 33 0.42 -11.53 -14.40
N THR A 34 0.64 -10.23 -14.59
CA THR A 34 0.38 -9.58 -15.90
C THR A 34 1.39 -9.96 -16.97
N ILE A 35 2.66 -10.13 -16.59
CA ILE A 35 3.76 -10.45 -17.50
C ILE A 35 3.81 -11.96 -17.77
N ASP A 36 3.80 -12.78 -16.72
CA ASP A 36 4.03 -14.23 -16.81
C ASP A 36 2.75 -15.00 -17.19
N SER A 37 1.63 -14.74 -16.50
CA SER A 37 0.38 -15.45 -16.79
C SER A 37 -0.37 -14.90 -18.00
N TRP A 38 -0.43 -13.58 -18.17
CA TRP A 38 -1.20 -12.94 -19.25
C TRP A 38 -0.39 -12.58 -20.49
N LYS A 39 0.95 -12.63 -20.44
CA LYS A 39 1.87 -12.31 -21.55
C LYS A 39 1.53 -10.99 -22.26
N TRP A 40 1.13 -9.97 -21.51
CA TRP A 40 0.86 -8.67 -22.10
C TRP A 40 2.16 -8.06 -22.65
N SER A 41 2.28 -7.92 -23.98
CA SER A 41 3.44 -7.25 -24.59
C SER A 41 3.38 -5.73 -24.51
N ASN A 42 2.22 -5.14 -24.19
CA ASN A 42 2.03 -3.70 -24.13
C ASN A 42 2.28 -3.16 -22.71
N PRO A 43 3.39 -2.44 -22.47
CA PRO A 43 3.73 -1.93 -21.14
C PRO A 43 2.73 -0.90 -20.62
N LEU A 44 2.07 -0.13 -21.50
CA LEU A 44 1.05 0.84 -21.11
C LEU A 44 -0.15 0.17 -20.44
N THR A 45 -0.64 -0.94 -20.99
CA THR A 45 -1.78 -1.68 -20.44
C THR A 45 -1.43 -2.30 -19.09
N ILE A 46 -0.24 -2.89 -18.96
CA ILE A 46 0.27 -3.45 -17.70
C ILE A 46 0.32 -2.36 -16.64
N SER A 47 0.88 -1.20 -16.99
CA SER A 47 1.02 -0.06 -16.08
C SER A 47 -0.35 0.42 -15.59
N LEU A 48 -1.30 0.66 -16.50
CA LEU A 48 -2.65 1.10 -16.15
C LEU A 48 -3.40 0.10 -15.28
N PHE A 49 -3.31 -1.18 -15.60
CA PHE A 49 -3.98 -2.24 -14.84
C PHE A 49 -3.42 -2.40 -13.43
N THR A 50 -2.10 -2.55 -13.32
CA THR A 50 -1.42 -2.68 -12.02
C THR A 50 -1.62 -1.43 -11.16
N GLN A 51 -1.52 -0.23 -11.76
CA GLN A 51 -1.77 1.04 -11.06
C GLN A 51 -3.21 1.14 -10.54
N THR A 52 -4.19 0.71 -11.34
CA THR A 52 -5.61 0.72 -10.93
C THR A 52 -5.83 -0.18 -9.72
N ILE A 53 -5.29 -1.42 -9.74
CA ILE A 53 -5.44 -2.35 -8.62
C ILE A 53 -4.70 -1.85 -7.37
N ILE A 54 -3.46 -1.37 -7.51
CA ILE A 54 -2.70 -0.80 -6.39
C ILE A 54 -3.46 0.38 -5.78
N THR A 55 -4.10 1.23 -6.59
CA THR A 55 -4.89 2.36 -6.11
C THR A 55 -6.11 1.90 -5.30
N VAL A 56 -6.82 0.86 -5.76
CA VAL A 56 -7.95 0.27 -5.02
C VAL A 56 -7.47 -0.36 -3.72
N VAL A 57 -6.37 -1.12 -3.72
CA VAL A 57 -5.80 -1.71 -2.50
C VAL A 57 -5.29 -0.63 -1.54
N ALA A 58 -4.71 0.45 -2.06
CA ALA A 58 -4.30 1.60 -1.26
C ALA A 58 -5.51 2.26 -0.58
N LEU A 59 -6.64 2.40 -1.27
CA LEU A 59 -7.89 2.87 -0.67
C LEU A 59 -8.35 1.94 0.46
N VAL A 60 -8.37 0.62 0.23
CA VAL A 60 -8.75 -0.38 1.25
C VAL A 60 -7.81 -0.35 2.45
N ARG A 61 -6.49 -0.24 2.24
CA ARG A 61 -5.51 -0.11 3.33
C ARG A 61 -5.71 1.18 4.10
N VAL A 62 -5.83 2.33 3.43
CA VAL A 62 -6.03 3.63 4.09
C VAL A 62 -7.34 3.64 4.88
N PHE A 63 -8.39 3.03 4.33
CA PHE A 63 -9.65 2.83 5.02
C PHE A 63 -9.50 1.91 6.24
N SER A 64 -8.81 0.78 6.09
CA SER A 64 -8.56 -0.18 7.18
C SER A 64 -7.69 0.41 8.29
N ILE A 65 -6.65 1.18 7.94
CA ILE A 65 -5.80 1.90 8.88
C ILE A 65 -6.63 2.97 9.59
N ARG A 66 -7.39 3.81 8.87
CA ARG A 66 -8.28 4.81 9.50
C ARG A 66 -9.31 4.16 10.42
N MET A 67 -9.85 3.01 10.04
CA MET A 67 -10.83 2.27 10.85
C MET A 67 -10.19 1.63 12.09
N ARG A 68 -8.98 1.05 11.98
CA ARG A 68 -8.19 0.56 13.12
C ARG A 68 -7.79 1.69 14.08
N PHE A 69 -7.36 2.84 13.55
CA PHE A 69 -7.01 4.00 14.37
C PHE A 69 -8.24 4.66 15.02
N LYS A 70 -9.43 4.63 14.39
CA LYS A 70 -10.69 5.04 15.05
C LYS A 70 -11.09 4.10 16.20
N ARG A 71 -10.78 2.80 16.11
CA ARG A 71 -11.16 1.82 17.13
C ARG A 71 -10.19 1.74 18.32
N GLY A 72 -9.03 2.40 18.26
CA GLY A 72 -8.06 2.51 19.36
C GLY A 72 -8.24 3.74 20.26
N ARG A 73 -9.30 4.54 20.05
CA ARG A 73 -9.69 5.69 20.90
C ARG A 73 -11.18 5.64 21.27
N PHE A 74 -11.64 4.50 21.77
CA PHE A 74 -12.83 4.42 22.60
C PHE A 74 -12.47 3.71 23.89
#